data_AF-A0A498MXG0-F1
#
_entry.id   AF-A0A498MXG0-F1
#
_cell.length_a   1.000
_cell.length_b   1.000
_cell.length_c   1.000
_cell.angle_alpha   90.00
_cell.angle_beta   90.00
_cell.angle_gamma   90.00
#
_symmetry.space_group_name_H-M   'P 1'
#
loop_
_entity.id
_entity.type
_entity.pdbx_description
1 polymer ?
#
loop_
_entity_poly.entity_id
_entity_poly.type
_entity_poly.pdbx_seq_one_letter_code
_entity_poly.pdbx_strand_id
1 'polypeptide(L)'
;MNRFKTSKYKNTTPKIPKKDGWIANVRGGSFSSQGNHIKSSCSLVAFNTDQAGGGMVGLSSVNAASDGKWTVTQISCHADLMTDLDFSPFDDYLLATCSADETVKLWRVCDPDQDQPSNAEVTLSPADGRLEIVLFHPTASGLLAVASAKGIQVWDVTRDAALTVLEQHAHQLQGLAWKEDGSLLASSCKDKKLRLFDPRAQPSAVQVLFRHLLLKQLHD
;
A
#
# COMPACT_ATOMS: atom_id res chain seq x y z
N MET A 1 36.46 -23.13 13.70
CA MET A 1 35.74 -23.41 12.44
C MET A 1 34.25 -23.19 12.68
N ASN A 2 33.70 -22.02 12.32
CA ASN A 2 32.25 -21.82 12.35
C ASN A 2 31.64 -22.51 11.14
N ARG A 3 31.13 -23.73 11.34
CA ARG A 3 30.37 -24.47 10.34
C ARG A 3 29.10 -23.67 10.05
N PHE A 4 28.93 -23.16 8.83
CA PHE A 4 27.71 -22.46 8.41
C PHE A 4 26.50 -23.35 8.73
N LYS A 5 25.68 -22.94 9.70
CA LYS A 5 24.40 -23.60 9.97
C LYS A 5 23.50 -23.30 8.78
N THR A 6 23.13 -24.34 8.04
CA THR A 6 22.17 -24.18 6.95
C THR A 6 20.84 -23.67 7.51
N SER A 7 20.23 -22.69 6.84
CA SER A 7 18.92 -22.15 7.20
C SER A 7 17.89 -23.25 7.42
N LYS A 8 17.01 -23.09 8.42
CA LYS A 8 15.85 -23.97 8.63
C LYS A 8 14.87 -23.96 7.45
N TYR A 9 14.98 -22.98 6.56
CA TYR A 9 14.16 -22.79 5.36
C TYR A 9 14.80 -23.27 4.06
N LYS A 10 15.95 -23.97 4.12
CA LYS A 10 16.70 -24.39 2.91
C LYS A 10 15.90 -25.29 1.95
N ASN A 11 14.82 -25.91 2.42
CA ASN A 11 13.96 -26.82 1.66
C ASN A 11 12.53 -26.26 1.49
N THR A 12 12.30 -24.97 1.71
CA THR A 12 10.98 -24.37 1.49
C THR A 12 10.62 -24.44 0.01
N THR A 13 9.49 -25.05 -0.33
CA THR A 13 8.97 -25.16 -1.70
C THR A 13 7.58 -24.54 -1.79
N PRO A 14 7.28 -23.79 -2.87
CA PRO A 14 5.95 -23.23 -3.08
C PRO A 14 4.96 -24.36 -3.39
N LYS A 15 3.80 -24.32 -2.75
CA LYS A 15 2.66 -25.18 -3.09
C LYS A 15 1.63 -24.32 -3.81
N ILE A 16 1.52 -24.53 -5.11
CA ILE A 16 0.55 -23.82 -5.94
C ILE A 16 -0.80 -24.54 -5.78
N PRO A 17 -1.87 -23.84 -5.36
CA PRO A 17 -3.21 -24.42 -5.29
C PRO A 17 -3.67 -24.91 -6.67
N LYS A 18 -4.52 -25.93 -6.66
CA LYS A 18 -5.26 -26.35 -7.86
C LYS A 18 -6.28 -25.29 -8.26
N LYS A 19 -6.83 -25.37 -9.48
CA LYS A 19 -7.74 -24.34 -10.05
C LYS A 19 -8.99 -24.06 -9.22
N ASP A 20 -9.48 -25.05 -8.49
CA ASP A 20 -10.57 -24.96 -7.53
C ASP A 20 -10.22 -24.11 -6.29
N GLY A 21 -8.94 -23.85 -6.03
CA GLY A 21 -8.46 -22.94 -5.00
C GLY A 21 -8.06 -21.56 -5.52
N TRP A 22 -8.46 -21.19 -6.74
CA TRP A 22 -8.13 -19.90 -7.34
C TRP A 22 -9.31 -18.94 -7.23
N ILE A 23 -9.02 -17.67 -6.96
CA ILE A 23 -9.98 -16.58 -7.16
C ILE A 23 -10.10 -16.35 -8.67
N ALA A 24 -11.17 -16.87 -9.27
CA ALA A 24 -11.42 -16.77 -10.70
C ALA A 24 -12.13 -15.45 -11.07
N ASN A 25 -12.16 -15.13 -12.37
CA ASN A 25 -12.85 -13.95 -12.94
C ASN A 25 -12.33 -12.59 -12.43
N VAL A 26 -11.11 -12.55 -11.89
CA VAL A 26 -10.40 -11.33 -11.55
C VAL A 26 -10.05 -10.58 -12.83
N ARG A 27 -10.57 -9.36 -12.97
CA ARG A 27 -10.17 -8.41 -14.02
C ARG A 27 -9.14 -7.44 -13.44
N GLY A 28 -7.89 -7.90 -13.38
CA GLY A 28 -6.79 -7.08 -12.88
C GLY A 28 -6.45 -5.96 -13.86
N GLY A 29 -6.25 -4.75 -13.35
CA GLY A 29 -5.73 -3.64 -14.15
C GLY A 29 -4.28 -3.90 -14.60
N SER A 30 -3.93 -3.42 -15.80
CA SER A 30 -2.60 -3.63 -16.40
C SER A 30 -1.79 -2.33 -16.55
N PHE A 31 -2.09 -1.31 -15.75
CA PHE A 31 -1.39 -0.03 -15.80
C PHE A 31 -0.15 -0.03 -14.90
N SER A 32 0.86 0.77 -15.28
CA SER A 32 2.08 0.91 -14.50
C SER A 32 1.90 1.93 -13.37
N SER A 33 2.05 1.47 -12.13
CA SER A 33 2.24 2.32 -10.95
C SER A 33 3.38 1.78 -10.08
N GLN A 34 3.85 2.59 -9.13
CA GLN A 34 4.85 2.18 -8.14
C GLN A 34 4.21 1.50 -6.93
N GLY A 35 2.90 1.64 -6.78
CA GLY A 35 2.11 1.07 -5.70
C GLY A 35 1.84 -0.42 -5.88
N ASN A 36 1.08 -0.95 -4.94
CA ASN A 36 0.59 -2.31 -4.92
C ASN A 36 -0.63 -2.43 -5.82
N HIS A 37 -0.67 -3.51 -6.60
CA HIS A 37 -1.83 -3.88 -7.41
C HIS A 37 -2.73 -4.91 -6.74
N ILE A 38 -2.24 -5.55 -5.66
CA ILE A 38 -2.96 -6.52 -4.85
C ILE A 38 -2.47 -6.42 -3.40
N LYS A 39 -3.41 -6.39 -2.46
CA LYS A 39 -3.16 -6.53 -1.01
C LYS A 39 -4.21 -7.42 -0.38
N SER A 40 -3.91 -7.91 0.81
CA SER A 40 -4.87 -8.65 1.62
C SER A 40 -4.82 -8.20 3.06
N SER A 41 -5.99 -8.14 3.69
CA SER A 41 -6.11 -8.24 5.14
C SER A 41 -6.18 -9.71 5.57
N CYS A 42 -6.51 -10.00 6.83
CA CYS A 42 -6.77 -11.38 7.22
C CYS A 42 -8.07 -11.93 6.63
N SER A 43 -9.00 -11.06 6.24
CA SER A 43 -10.34 -11.44 5.80
C SER A 43 -10.58 -11.22 4.30
N LEU A 44 -9.96 -10.18 3.72
CA LEU A 44 -10.21 -9.75 2.34
C LEU A 44 -8.95 -9.68 1.49
N VAL A 45 -9.13 -9.81 0.18
CA VAL A 45 -8.15 -9.53 -0.86
C VAL A 45 -8.69 -8.39 -1.71
N ALA A 46 -7.89 -7.35 -1.88
CA ALA A 46 -8.20 -6.20 -2.72
C ALA A 46 -7.20 -6.11 -3.88
N PHE A 47 -7.67 -5.74 -5.06
CA PHE A 47 -6.83 -5.61 -6.25
C PHE A 47 -7.38 -4.55 -7.21
N ASN A 48 -6.49 -3.91 -7.96
CA ASN A 48 -6.89 -2.85 -8.90
C ASN A 48 -7.60 -3.48 -10.10
N THR A 49 -8.62 -2.80 -10.63
CA THR A 49 -9.37 -3.27 -11.81
C THR A 49 -9.52 -2.17 -12.86
N ASP A 50 -9.75 -2.56 -14.11
CA ASP A 50 -9.71 -1.68 -15.29
C ASP A 50 -11.07 -1.30 -15.88
N GLN A 51 -12.18 -1.53 -15.16
CA GLN A 51 -13.49 -1.24 -15.77
C GLN A 51 -13.85 0.25 -15.68
N ALA A 52 -14.51 0.74 -16.73
CA ALA A 52 -15.27 2.00 -16.75
C ALA A 52 -14.50 3.33 -16.69
N GLY A 53 -13.18 3.36 -16.97
CA GLY A 53 -12.45 4.61 -17.22
C GLY A 53 -12.14 5.47 -15.99
N GLY A 54 -12.46 4.98 -14.79
CA GLY A 54 -12.04 5.54 -13.49
C GLY A 54 -11.31 4.50 -12.65
N GLY A 55 -10.75 4.92 -11.51
CA GLY A 55 -10.01 4.03 -10.60
C GLY A 55 -10.96 3.15 -9.80
N MET A 56 -10.96 1.84 -10.07
CA MET A 56 -11.78 0.87 -9.34
C MET A 56 -10.94 -0.15 -8.59
N VAL A 57 -11.48 -0.61 -7.46
CA VAL A 57 -10.94 -1.74 -6.70
C VAL A 57 -11.89 -2.93 -6.76
N GLY A 58 -11.34 -4.13 -6.94
CA GLY A 58 -12.02 -5.39 -6.80
C GLY A 58 -11.73 -5.99 -5.43
N LEU A 59 -12.73 -6.60 -4.82
CA LEU A 59 -12.66 -7.20 -3.49
C LEU A 59 -13.14 -8.64 -3.55
N SER A 60 -12.45 -9.52 -2.83
CA SER A 60 -12.86 -10.90 -2.61
C SER A 60 -12.49 -11.33 -1.19
N SER A 61 -13.09 -12.39 -0.67
CA SER A 61 -12.66 -12.97 0.61
C SER A 61 -11.35 -13.74 0.41
N VAL A 62 -10.51 -13.79 1.44
CA VAL A 62 -9.32 -14.66 1.45
C VAL A 62 -9.74 -16.13 1.32
N ASN A 63 -10.87 -16.51 1.93
CA ASN A 63 -11.37 -17.87 1.93
C ASN A 63 -12.54 -18.03 0.96
N ALA A 64 -12.66 -19.22 0.35
CA ALA A 64 -13.84 -19.55 -0.43
C ALA A 64 -15.08 -19.60 0.46
N ALA A 65 -16.24 -19.32 -0.15
CA ALA A 65 -17.52 -19.60 0.47
C ALA A 65 -17.73 -21.12 0.65
N SER A 66 -18.80 -21.51 1.36
CA SER A 66 -19.09 -22.92 1.66
C SER A 66 -19.28 -23.79 0.40
N ASP A 67 -19.61 -23.20 -0.74
CA ASP A 67 -19.74 -23.87 -2.03
C ASP A 67 -18.40 -24.03 -2.79
N GLY A 68 -17.30 -23.58 -2.18
CA GLY A 68 -15.96 -23.62 -2.75
C GLY A 68 -15.69 -22.52 -3.78
N LYS A 69 -16.57 -21.52 -3.91
CA LYS A 69 -16.41 -20.42 -4.86
C LYS A 69 -16.05 -19.12 -4.16
N TRP A 70 -15.31 -18.27 -4.89
CA TRP A 70 -15.05 -16.91 -4.49
C TRP A 70 -16.02 -15.96 -5.19
N THR A 71 -16.58 -15.05 -4.41
CA THR A 71 -17.31 -13.90 -4.93
C THR A 71 -16.35 -12.73 -5.08
N VAL A 72 -16.47 -12.03 -6.20
CA VAL A 72 -15.74 -10.78 -6.46
C VAL A 72 -16.76 -9.66 -6.58
N THR A 73 -16.56 -8.61 -5.79
CA THR A 73 -17.32 -7.36 -5.88
C THR A 73 -16.38 -6.22 -6.26
N GLN A 74 -16.93 -5.06 -6.65
CA GLN A 74 -16.15 -3.92 -7.12
C GLN A 74 -16.68 -2.61 -6.54
N ILE A 75 -15.77 -1.67 -6.29
CA ILE A 75 -16.08 -0.31 -5.84
C ILE A 75 -15.45 0.69 -6.82
N SER A 76 -16.26 1.62 -7.31
CA SER A 76 -15.76 2.79 -8.05
C SER A 76 -15.19 3.80 -7.05
N CYS A 77 -13.87 3.87 -6.98
CA CYS A 77 -13.19 4.62 -5.92
C CYS A 77 -12.85 6.05 -6.33
N HIS A 78 -12.30 6.19 -7.54
CA HIS A 78 -11.61 7.39 -7.99
C HIS A 78 -12.06 7.80 -9.40
N ALA A 79 -11.99 9.10 -9.67
CA ALA A 79 -12.34 9.66 -10.98
C ALA A 79 -11.28 9.37 -12.06
N ASP A 80 -10.05 9.09 -11.62
CA ASP A 80 -8.90 8.72 -12.46
C ASP A 80 -8.19 7.49 -11.88
N LEU A 81 -7.10 7.08 -12.52
CA LEU A 81 -6.31 5.89 -12.24
C LEU A 81 -5.93 5.75 -10.77
N MET A 82 -6.44 4.69 -10.14
CA MET A 82 -6.05 4.31 -8.79
C MET A 82 -4.67 3.64 -8.80
N THR A 83 -3.70 4.25 -8.13
CA THR A 83 -2.27 3.92 -8.25
C THR A 83 -1.75 2.97 -7.17
N ASP A 84 -2.34 2.98 -5.98
CA ASP A 84 -1.96 2.12 -4.85
C ASP A 84 -3.14 1.89 -3.90
N LEU A 85 -3.06 0.80 -3.13
CA LEU A 85 -3.94 0.47 -2.03
C LEU A 85 -3.19 -0.13 -0.84
N ASP A 86 -3.77 0.02 0.34
CA ASP A 86 -3.27 -0.66 1.53
C ASP A 86 -4.41 -0.93 2.52
N PHE A 87 -4.37 -2.09 3.18
CA PHE A 87 -5.30 -2.40 4.28
C PHE A 87 -4.73 -1.88 5.59
N SER A 88 -5.60 -1.44 6.49
CA SER A 88 -5.20 -1.12 7.85
C SER A 88 -4.67 -2.35 8.57
N PRO A 89 -3.52 -2.28 9.25
CA PRO A 89 -3.02 -3.39 10.06
C PRO A 89 -3.83 -3.59 11.35
N PHE A 90 -4.83 -2.74 11.62
CA PHE A 90 -5.67 -2.78 12.82
C PHE A 90 -7.13 -3.14 12.54
N ASP A 91 -7.55 -3.11 11.28
CA ASP A 91 -8.92 -3.37 10.85
C ASP A 91 -8.93 -3.99 9.46
N ASP A 92 -9.39 -5.24 9.38
CA ASP A 92 -9.43 -6.03 8.14
C ASP A 92 -10.32 -5.42 7.05
N TYR A 93 -11.23 -4.53 7.43
CA TYR A 93 -12.25 -3.93 6.58
C TYR A 93 -11.99 -2.45 6.32
N LEU A 94 -10.88 -1.90 6.78
CA LEU A 94 -10.48 -0.53 6.47
C LEU A 94 -9.41 -0.54 5.37
N LEU A 95 -9.78 -0.02 4.20
CA LEU A 95 -8.93 0.06 3.02
C LEU A 95 -8.62 1.52 2.67
N ALA A 96 -7.35 1.84 2.44
CA ALA A 96 -6.94 3.10 1.85
C ALA A 96 -6.62 2.91 0.36
N THR A 97 -7.02 3.87 -0.47
CA THR A 97 -6.69 3.93 -1.90
C THR A 97 -6.15 5.32 -2.24
N CYS A 98 -5.19 5.40 -3.17
CA CYS A 98 -4.75 6.68 -3.74
C CYS A 98 -4.79 6.66 -5.27
N SER A 99 -4.83 7.84 -5.88
CA SER A 99 -5.06 7.96 -7.31
C SER A 99 -4.34 9.14 -7.97
N ALA A 100 -4.31 9.10 -9.31
CA ALA A 100 -3.99 10.21 -10.18
C ALA A 100 -4.99 11.38 -10.09
N ASP A 101 -6.18 11.16 -9.49
CA ASP A 101 -7.13 12.25 -9.16
C ASP A 101 -6.70 13.11 -7.96
N GLU A 102 -5.48 12.90 -7.47
CA GLU A 102 -4.83 13.65 -6.38
C GLU A 102 -5.45 13.43 -4.99
N THR A 103 -6.33 12.42 -4.84
CA THR A 103 -6.98 12.11 -3.57
C THR A 103 -6.53 10.79 -2.97
N VAL A 104 -6.55 10.73 -1.63
CA VAL A 104 -6.56 9.48 -0.87
C VAL A 104 -7.96 9.27 -0.33
N LYS A 105 -8.50 8.06 -0.46
CA LYS A 105 -9.82 7.71 0.04
C LYS A 105 -9.72 6.52 0.98
N LEU A 106 -10.46 6.58 2.09
CA LEU A 106 -10.59 5.48 3.04
C LEU A 106 -11.99 4.89 2.93
N TRP A 107 -12.03 3.57 2.88
CA TRP A 107 -13.24 2.79 2.65
C TRP A 107 -13.41 1.79 3.78
N ARG A 108 -14.58 1.80 4.41
CA ARG A 108 -15.03 0.72 5.27
C ARG A 108 -15.75 -0.30 4.42
N VAL A 109 -15.00 -1.24 3.90
CA VAL A 109 -15.49 -2.29 3.01
C VAL A 109 -16.19 -3.39 3.83
N CYS A 110 -16.90 -4.28 3.16
CA CYS A 110 -17.55 -5.42 3.80
C CYS A 110 -17.25 -6.71 3.02
N ASP A 111 -17.72 -7.84 3.55
CA ASP A 111 -17.59 -9.11 2.84
C ASP A 111 -18.25 -9.05 1.45
N PRO A 112 -17.71 -9.75 0.43
CA PRO A 112 -18.19 -9.61 -0.95
C PRO A 112 -19.63 -10.07 -1.20
N ASP A 113 -20.27 -10.73 -0.24
CA ASP A 113 -21.68 -11.13 -0.26
C ASP A 113 -22.64 -10.02 0.20
N GLN A 114 -22.11 -8.90 0.67
CA GLN A 114 -22.84 -7.71 1.09
C GLN A 114 -22.66 -6.56 0.10
N ASP A 115 -23.59 -5.60 0.14
CA ASP A 115 -23.52 -4.38 -0.65
C ASP A 115 -22.36 -3.50 -0.17
N GLN A 116 -21.42 -3.25 -1.09
CA GLN A 116 -20.25 -2.42 -0.81
C GLN A 116 -20.62 -0.94 -0.65
N PRO A 117 -19.82 -0.16 0.09
CA PRO A 117 -20.07 1.27 0.26
C PRO A 117 -20.03 2.01 -1.08
N SER A 118 -20.95 2.96 -1.26
CA SER A 118 -21.00 3.83 -2.44
C SER A 118 -20.12 5.08 -2.32
N ASN A 119 -19.68 5.42 -1.11
CA ASN A 119 -18.88 6.60 -0.82
C ASN A 119 -17.76 6.26 0.17
N ALA A 120 -16.64 6.95 0.06
CA ALA A 120 -15.54 6.85 1.00
C ALA A 120 -15.95 7.44 2.37
N GLU A 121 -15.45 6.83 3.46
CA GLU A 121 -15.63 7.34 4.83
C GLU A 121 -14.84 8.64 5.04
N VAL A 122 -13.64 8.70 4.48
CA VAL A 122 -12.76 9.88 4.52
C VAL A 122 -12.15 10.10 3.13
N THR A 123 -12.04 11.35 2.70
CA THR A 123 -11.26 11.75 1.54
C THR A 123 -10.23 12.80 1.98
N LEU A 124 -8.95 12.54 1.71
CA LEU A 124 -7.85 13.46 1.95
C LEU A 124 -7.35 14.02 0.62
N SER A 125 -6.95 15.29 0.62
CA SER A 125 -6.47 16.01 -0.57
C SER A 125 -5.06 16.56 -0.33
N PRO A 126 -3.99 15.76 -0.52
CA PRO A 126 -2.62 16.18 -0.29
C PRO A 126 -2.13 17.37 -1.14
N ALA A 127 -2.85 17.72 -2.21
CA ALA A 127 -2.55 18.84 -3.11
C ALA A 127 -1.10 18.86 -3.63
N ASP A 128 -0.55 17.68 -3.94
CA ASP A 128 0.83 17.48 -4.40
C ASP A 128 0.88 16.74 -5.75
N GLY A 129 -0.19 16.87 -6.54
CA GLY A 129 -0.34 16.21 -7.83
C GLY A 129 -0.74 14.73 -7.72
N ARG A 130 -0.54 14.00 -8.82
CA ARG A 130 -0.77 12.55 -8.90
C ARG A 130 -0.07 11.81 -7.77
N LEU A 131 -0.86 11.03 -7.02
CA LEU A 131 -0.36 10.17 -5.95
C LEU A 131 0.09 8.83 -6.53
N GLU A 132 1.15 8.27 -5.96
CA GLU A 132 1.75 7.01 -6.44
C GLU A 132 1.75 5.91 -5.38
N ILE A 133 1.80 6.27 -4.09
CA ILE A 133 1.92 5.32 -2.98
C ILE A 133 1.07 5.78 -1.79
N VAL A 134 0.39 4.82 -1.13
CA VAL A 134 -0.28 5.01 0.17
C VAL A 134 0.06 3.84 1.09
N LEU A 135 0.43 4.13 2.34
CA LEU A 135 0.80 3.11 3.34
C LEU A 135 0.22 3.45 4.70
N PHE A 136 -0.46 2.49 5.33
CA PHE A 136 -0.79 2.60 6.74
C PHE A 136 0.45 2.53 7.61
N HIS A 137 0.44 3.30 8.69
CA HIS A 137 1.46 3.19 9.71
C HIS A 137 1.29 1.86 10.47
N PRO A 138 2.36 1.08 10.68
CA PRO A 138 2.26 -0.28 11.21
C PRO A 138 1.88 -0.34 12.69
N THR A 139 2.13 0.73 13.47
CA THR A 139 1.94 0.73 14.93
C THR A 139 1.01 1.82 15.47
N ALA A 140 0.43 2.65 14.60
CA ALA A 140 -0.45 3.75 15.00
C ALA A 140 -1.66 3.81 14.06
N SER A 141 -2.85 3.62 14.62
CA SER A 141 -4.09 3.62 13.86
C SER A 141 -4.38 5.01 13.27
N GLY A 142 -4.93 5.02 12.06
CA GLY A 142 -5.33 6.27 11.38
C GLY A 142 -4.18 7.12 10.86
N LEU A 143 -2.93 6.67 10.93
CA LEU A 143 -1.80 7.36 10.29
C LEU A 143 -1.48 6.75 8.93
N LEU A 144 -1.23 7.62 7.95
CA LEU A 144 -0.88 7.26 6.58
C LEU A 144 0.41 7.97 6.15
N ALA A 145 1.26 7.27 5.42
CA ALA A 145 2.24 7.91 4.55
C ALA A 145 1.69 7.93 3.11
N VAL A 146 1.77 9.09 2.48
CA VAL A 146 1.27 9.32 1.12
C VAL A 146 2.40 9.90 0.29
N ALA A 147 2.65 9.34 -0.89
CA ALA A 147 3.70 9.81 -1.78
C ALA A 147 3.14 10.22 -3.13
N SER A 148 3.55 11.40 -3.60
CA SER A 148 3.43 11.81 -5.00
C SER A 148 4.67 11.33 -5.77
N ALA A 149 4.88 11.84 -7.00
CA ALA A 149 6.08 11.55 -7.75
C ALA A 149 7.38 11.97 -7.03
N LYS A 150 7.35 13.00 -6.16
CA LYS A 150 8.56 13.57 -5.52
C LYS A 150 8.37 13.95 -4.05
N GLY A 151 7.14 14.20 -3.62
CA GLY A 151 6.82 14.55 -2.25
C GLY A 151 6.39 13.33 -1.46
N ILE A 152 6.59 13.41 -0.14
CA ILE A 152 6.07 12.45 0.83
C ILE A 152 5.41 13.28 1.93
N GLN A 153 4.18 12.94 2.27
CA GLN A 153 3.43 13.55 3.35
C GLN A 153 2.99 12.48 4.34
N VAL A 154 2.94 12.83 5.62
CA VAL A 154 2.36 11.98 6.66
C VAL A 154 1.07 12.61 7.14
N TRP A 155 0.02 11.81 7.19
CA TRP A 155 -1.35 12.23 7.45
C TRP A 155 -1.93 11.51 8.67
N ASP A 156 -2.78 12.24 9.38
CA ASP A 156 -3.73 11.70 10.36
C ASP A 156 -5.11 11.81 9.71
N VAL A 157 -5.81 10.70 9.57
CA VAL A 157 -7.09 10.61 8.85
C VAL A 157 -8.21 11.42 9.50
N THR A 158 -8.04 11.84 10.76
CA THR A 158 -9.00 12.70 11.47
C THR A 158 -8.77 14.19 11.23
N ARG A 159 -7.70 14.55 10.50
CA ARG A 159 -7.31 15.93 10.23
C ARG A 159 -7.44 16.25 8.75
N ASP A 160 -7.76 17.51 8.48
CA ASP A 160 -7.89 18.04 7.12
C ASP A 160 -6.55 18.56 6.55
N ALA A 161 -5.44 18.33 7.27
CA ALA A 161 -4.11 18.77 6.85
C ALA A 161 -3.05 17.74 7.22
N ALA A 162 -1.99 17.68 6.41
CA ALA A 162 -0.83 16.85 6.66
C ALA A 162 -0.20 17.17 8.04
N LEU A 163 0.20 16.12 8.76
CA LEU A 163 0.98 16.28 10.00
C LEU A 163 2.39 16.77 9.71
N THR A 164 3.00 16.26 8.63
CA THR A 164 4.31 16.70 8.16
C THR A 164 4.45 16.48 6.66
N VAL A 165 5.23 17.34 6.04
CA VAL A 165 5.63 17.25 4.62
C VAL A 165 7.13 17.08 4.60
N LEU A 166 7.60 15.91 4.15
CA LEU A 166 9.01 15.57 4.16
C LEU A 166 9.76 16.28 3.03
N GLU A 167 11.08 16.39 3.19
CA GLU A 167 11.96 16.97 2.18
C GLU A 167 11.72 16.36 0.80
N GLN A 168 11.43 17.20 -0.19
CA GLN A 168 11.13 16.75 -1.54
C GLN A 168 12.34 16.08 -2.22
N HIS A 169 12.04 15.05 -3.00
CA HIS A 169 13.03 14.36 -3.79
C HIS A 169 13.29 15.08 -5.12
N ALA A 170 14.55 15.13 -5.55
CA ALA A 170 14.93 15.75 -6.82
C ALA A 170 14.37 14.98 -8.05
N HIS A 171 14.20 13.66 -7.90
CA HIS A 171 13.74 12.75 -8.95
C HIS A 171 12.59 11.87 -8.47
N GLN A 172 12.02 11.11 -9.39
CA GLN A 172 10.86 10.26 -9.14
C GLN A 172 11.12 9.24 -8.02
N LEU A 173 10.21 9.19 -7.06
CA LEU A 173 10.12 8.13 -6.05
C LEU A 173 9.86 6.78 -6.70
N GLN A 174 10.48 5.73 -6.15
CA GLN A 174 10.42 4.36 -6.66
C GLN A 174 9.88 3.38 -5.62
N GLY A 175 9.74 3.81 -4.37
CA GLY A 175 9.24 2.98 -3.29
C GLY A 175 9.31 3.72 -1.97
N LEU A 176 8.43 3.32 -1.07
CA LEU A 176 8.28 3.84 0.28
C LEU A 176 8.01 2.66 1.22
N ALA A 177 8.52 2.69 2.45
CA ALA A 177 8.27 1.65 3.44
C ALA A 177 8.45 2.18 4.86
N TRP A 178 7.49 1.86 5.73
CA TRP A 178 7.68 2.04 7.17
C TRP A 178 8.64 0.98 7.72
N LYS A 179 9.47 1.37 8.69
CA LYS A 179 10.07 0.41 9.62
C LYS A 179 8.94 -0.24 10.42
N GLU A 180 9.04 -1.54 10.75
CA GLU A 180 7.97 -2.28 11.44
C GLU A 180 7.53 -1.66 12.77
N ASP A 181 8.43 -0.98 13.48
CA ASP A 181 8.09 -0.28 14.73
C ASP A 181 7.41 1.10 14.49
N GLY A 182 7.30 1.54 13.24
CA GLY A 182 6.74 2.82 12.83
C GLY A 182 7.65 4.03 13.08
N SER A 183 8.85 3.83 13.61
CA SER A 183 9.72 4.96 14.00
C SER A 183 10.32 5.70 12.81
N LEU A 184 10.52 5.00 11.69
CA LEU A 184 11.21 5.52 10.51
C LEU A 184 10.43 5.22 9.23
N LEU A 185 10.54 6.14 8.27
CA LEU A 185 10.04 5.97 6.91
C LEU A 185 11.23 5.94 5.95
N ALA A 186 11.35 4.87 5.19
CA ALA A 186 12.38 4.69 4.17
C ALA A 186 11.80 5.00 2.78
N SER A 187 12.56 5.74 1.98
CA SER A 187 12.20 6.04 0.59
C SER A 187 13.34 5.69 -0.36
N SER A 188 12.98 5.28 -1.57
CA SER A 188 13.91 5.04 -2.66
C SER A 188 13.59 5.92 -3.85
N CYS A 189 14.61 6.43 -4.52
CA CYS A 189 14.46 7.42 -5.58
C CYS A 189 15.34 7.12 -6.79
N LYS A 190 14.89 7.56 -7.97
CA LYS A 190 15.61 7.43 -9.24
C LYS A 190 16.96 8.17 -9.23
N ASP A 191 17.19 9.08 -8.27
CA ASP A 191 18.48 9.72 -8.01
C ASP A 191 19.55 8.78 -7.43
N LYS A 192 19.23 7.48 -7.29
CA LYS A 192 20.09 6.40 -6.76
C LYS A 192 20.38 6.52 -5.26
N LYS A 193 19.62 7.33 -4.53
CA LYS A 193 19.70 7.47 -3.08
C LYS A 193 18.52 6.81 -2.39
N LEU A 194 18.80 6.29 -1.20
CA LEU A 194 17.83 5.87 -0.21
C LEU A 194 17.85 6.90 0.91
N ARG A 195 16.68 7.31 1.40
CA ARG A 195 16.57 8.26 2.51
C ARG A 195 15.76 7.64 3.62
N LEU A 196 16.21 7.82 4.84
CA LEU A 196 15.46 7.50 6.05
C LEU A 196 14.99 8.82 6.67
N PHE A 197 13.74 8.84 7.10
CA PHE A 197 13.11 9.96 7.76
C PHE A 197 12.59 9.52 9.13
N ASP A 198 12.78 10.36 10.15
CA ASP A 198 11.97 10.31 11.37
C ASP A 198 10.93 11.44 11.28
N PRO A 199 9.71 11.15 10.82
CA PRO A 199 8.71 12.17 10.54
C PRO A 199 8.23 12.92 11.79
N ARG A 200 8.49 12.40 12.99
CA ARG A 200 8.13 13.05 14.27
C ARG A 200 9.21 14.02 14.74
N ALA A 201 10.46 13.78 14.34
CA ALA A 201 11.58 14.62 14.74
C ALA A 201 11.75 15.82 13.80
N GLN A 202 11.82 15.57 12.48
CA GLN A 202 12.05 16.63 11.51
C GLN A 202 11.63 16.22 10.07
N PRO A 203 11.34 17.19 9.19
CA PRO A 203 11.01 16.92 7.79
C PRO A 203 12.18 16.41 6.92
N SER A 204 13.42 16.73 7.29
CA SER A 204 14.61 16.36 6.51
C SER A 204 15.06 14.92 6.77
N ALA A 205 15.75 14.33 5.80
CA ALA A 205 16.26 12.97 5.95
C ALA A 205 17.26 12.89 7.12
N VAL A 206 17.05 11.94 8.04
CA VAL A 206 18.00 11.65 9.12
C VAL A 206 19.21 10.86 8.62
N GLN A 207 19.05 10.16 7.50
CA GLN A 207 20.15 9.44 6.85
C GLN A 207 19.92 9.37 5.33
N VAL A 208 21.01 9.52 4.57
CA VAL A 208 21.02 9.36 3.11
C VAL A 208 22.08 8.34 2.72
N LEU A 209 21.66 7.31 1.98
CA LEU A 209 22.49 6.18 1.58
C LEU A 209 22.53 6.06 0.06
N PHE A 210 23.65 5.62 -0.49
CA PHE A 210 23.76 5.29 -1.90
C PHE A 210 23.47 3.80 -2.12
N ARG A 211 22.78 3.47 -3.23
CA ARG A 211 22.35 2.09 -3.56
C ARG A 211 23.44 1.01 -3.48
N HIS A 212 24.72 1.38 -3.53
CA HIS A 212 25.86 0.45 -3.47
C HIS A 212 26.30 0.01 -2.05
N LEU A 213 25.62 0.44 -0.98
CA LEU A 213 26.03 0.14 0.41
C LEU A 213 24.99 -0.65 1.27
N LEU A 214 23.89 -1.12 0.69
CA LEU A 214 22.69 -1.48 1.48
C LEU A 214 22.48 -2.96 1.85
N LEU A 215 23.52 -3.76 2.09
CA LEU A 215 23.32 -5.14 2.58
C LEU A 215 23.46 -5.32 4.10
N LYS A 216 23.58 -4.24 4.90
CA LYS A 216 23.87 -4.36 6.34
C LYS A 216 23.02 -3.57 7.35
N GLN A 217 22.08 -2.70 6.95
CA GLN A 217 21.44 -1.78 7.92
C GLN A 217 19.91 -1.85 8.04
N LEU A 218 19.26 -2.84 7.40
CA LEU A 218 17.80 -3.04 7.51
C LEU A 218 17.43 -4.34 8.24
N HIS A 219 18.36 -4.96 8.97
CA HIS A 219 18.13 -6.25 9.65
C HIS A 219 18.60 -6.27 11.12
N ASP A 220 18.89 -5.10 11.71
CA ASP A 220 19.16 -4.96 13.14
C ASP A 220 18.03 -4.20 13.83
#